data_AF-X0SRK4-F1
#
_entry.id   AF-X0SRK4-F1
#
_cell.length_a   1.000
_cell.length_b   1.000
_cell.length_c   1.000
_cell.angle_alpha   90.00
_cell.angle_beta   90.00
_cell.angle_gamma   90.00
#
_symmetry.space_group_name_H-M   'P 1'
#
loop_
_entity.id
_entity.type
_entity.pdbx_description
1 polymer ?
#
loop_
_entity_poly.entity_id
_entity_poly.type
_entity_poly.pdbx_seq_one_letter_code
_entity_poly.pdbx_strand_id
1 'polypeptide(L)' 'MRSRPEGKRFVAAKEKKHGKGKALSILSAKLGRGVYYMLKRREPFNLEVFLRN' A
#
# COMPACT_ATOMS: atom_id res chain seq x y z
N MET A 1 -8.99 3.31 -3.61
CA MET A 1 -7.57 3.76 -3.66
C MET A 1 -7.15 4.36 -5.01
N ARG A 2 -7.86 4.11 -6.14
CA ARG A 2 -7.60 4.74 -7.46
C ARG A 2 -7.90 6.25 -7.55
N SER A 3 -8.72 6.81 -6.67
CA SER A 3 -9.07 8.25 -6.68
C SER A 3 -8.34 9.10 -5.63
N ARG A 4 -7.50 8.50 -4.78
CA ARG A 4 -6.76 9.26 -3.74
C ARG A 4 -5.34 9.57 -4.19
N PRO A 5 -4.88 10.84 -4.12
CA PRO A 5 -3.59 11.27 -4.63
C PRO A 5 -2.42 10.63 -3.86
N GLU A 6 -2.57 10.31 -2.57
CA GLU A 6 -1.49 9.75 -1.76
C GLU A 6 -1.11 8.32 -2.20
N GLY A 7 -2.10 7.50 -2.55
CA GLY A 7 -1.88 6.15 -3.07
C GLY A 7 -1.20 6.15 -4.44
N LYS A 8 -1.56 7.10 -5.31
CA LYS A 8 -0.92 7.26 -6.63
C LYS A 8 0.54 7.67 -6.49
N ARG A 9 0.87 8.57 -5.56
CA ARG A 9 2.26 8.99 -5.28
C ARG A 9 3.11 7.82 -4.78
N PHE A 10 2.58 6.99 -3.89
CA PHE A 10 3.29 5.80 -3.40
C PHE A 10 3.59 4.82 -4.55
N VAL A 11 2.60 4.52 -5.38
CA VAL A 11 2.78 3.63 -6.53
C VAL A 11 3.76 4.23 -7.52
N ALA A 12 3.63 5.50 -7.89
CA ALA A 12 4.56 6.17 -8.81
C ALA A 12 6.02 6.17 -8.29
N ALA A 13 6.23 6.38 -6.99
CA ALA A 13 7.56 6.29 -6.38
C ALA A 13 8.15 4.87 -6.46
N LYS A 14 7.32 3.85 -6.25
CA LYS A 14 7.74 2.44 -6.38
C LYS A 14 7.93 2.02 -7.84
N GLU A 15 7.11 2.52 -8.76
CA GLU A 15 7.24 2.33 -10.20
C GLU A 15 8.54 2.94 -10.72
N LYS A 16 8.90 4.15 -10.29
CA LYS A 16 10.18 4.79 -10.63
C LYS A 16 11.40 3.99 -10.16
N LYS A 17 11.30 3.33 -8.99
CA LYS A 17 12.43 2.59 -8.40
C LYS A 17 12.54 1.14 -8.87
N HIS A 18 11.42 0.46 -9.13
CA HIS A 18 11.39 -0.99 -9.34
C HIS A 18 10.68 -1.42 -10.64
N GLY A 19 10.16 -0.48 -11.42
CA GLY A 19 9.33 -0.76 -12.59
C GLY A 19 7.89 -1.12 -12.24
N LYS A 20 7.00 -1.05 -13.25
CA LYS A 20 5.55 -1.24 -13.08
C LYS A 20 5.15 -2.57 -12.46
N GLY A 21 5.68 -3.69 -12.99
CA GLY A 21 5.31 -5.02 -12.51
C GLY A 21 5.66 -5.23 -11.03
N LYS A 22 6.90 -4.88 -10.64
CA LYS A 22 7.35 -5.04 -9.26
C LYS A 22 6.64 -4.08 -8.29
N ALA A 23 6.33 -2.86 -8.72
CA ALA A 23 5.60 -1.89 -7.91
C ALA A 23 4.19 -2.40 -7.53
N LEU A 24 3.48 -3.03 -8.48
CA LEU A 24 2.20 -3.68 -8.20
C LEU A 24 2.36 -4.85 -7.22
N SER A 25 3.34 -5.72 -7.41
CA SER A 25 3.58 -6.83 -6.47
C SER A 25 3.90 -6.35 -5.05
N ILE A 26 4.68 -5.27 -4.93
CA ILE A 26 5.00 -4.64 -3.64
C ILE A 26 3.72 -4.08 -2.99
N LEU A 27 2.89 -3.40 -3.78
CA LEU A 27 1.61 -2.86 -3.30
C LEU A 27 0.70 -3.98 -2.80
N SER A 28 0.53 -5.06 -3.58
CA SER A 28 -0.28 -6.23 -3.20
C SER A 28 0.22 -6.89 -1.93
N ALA A 29 1.55 -7.08 -1.80
CA ALA A 29 2.13 -7.67 -0.60
C ALA A 29 1.99 -6.75 0.63
N LYS A 30 2.03 -5.42 0.45
CA LYS A 30 1.79 -4.45 1.53
C LYS A 30 0.31 -4.47 1.96
N LEU A 31 -0.61 -4.53 0.99
CA LEU A 31 -2.05 -4.69 1.23
C LEU A 31 -2.36 -5.96 2.01
N GLY A 32 -1.84 -7.12 1.60
CA GLY A 32 -2.06 -8.38 2.31
C GLY A 32 -1.61 -8.33 3.77
N ARG A 33 -0.42 -7.76 4.03
CA ARG A 33 0.08 -7.55 5.40
C ARG A 33 -0.79 -6.58 6.20
N GLY A 34 -1.21 -5.48 5.59
CA GLY A 34 -2.09 -4.50 6.23
C GLY A 34 -3.42 -5.11 6.65
N VAL A 35 -4.07 -5.84 5.74
CA VAL A 35 -5.35 -6.53 6.01
C VAL A 35 -5.18 -7.58 7.11
N TYR A 36 -4.09 -8.37 7.07
CA TYR A 36 -3.80 -9.34 8.13
C TYR A 36 -3.73 -8.68 9.51
N TYR A 37 -2.99 -7.58 9.65
CA TYR A 37 -2.88 -6.89 10.93
C TYR A 37 -4.17 -6.21 11.37
N MET A 38 -4.93 -5.62 10.45
CA MET A 38 -6.24 -5.05 10.75
C MET A 38 -7.18 -6.09 11.34
N LEU A 39 -7.28 -7.27 10.70
CA LEU A 39 -8.13 -8.35 11.17
C LEU A 39 -7.62 -8.91 12.52
N LYS A 40 -6.31 -9.10 12.65
CA LYS A 40 -5.70 -9.62 13.88
C LYS A 40 -5.89 -8.68 15.08
N ARG A 41 -5.82 -7.36 14.86
CA ARG A 41 -5.93 -6.34 15.91
C ARG A 41 -7.35 -5.80 16.09
N ARG A 42 -8.28 -6.18 15.20
CA ARG A 42 -9.64 -5.61 15.09
C ARG A 42 -9.63 -4.08 14.94
N GLU A 43 -8.62 -3.57 14.23
CA GLU A 43 -8.48 -2.14 13.98
C GLU A 43 -8.99 -1.79 12.57
N PRO A 44 -9.67 -0.64 12.41
CA PRO A 44 -10.10 -0.18 11.09
C PRO A 44 -8.90 0.19 10.21
N PHE A 45 -9.10 0.20 8.89
CA PHE A 45 -8.06 0.57 7.94
C PHE A 45 -7.60 2.01 8.18
N ASN A 46 -6.32 2.19 8.52
CA ASN A 46 -5.69 3.49 8.64
C ASN A 46 -4.70 3.71 7.48
N LEU A 47 -4.98 4.70 6.63
CA LEU A 47 -4.16 5.00 5.46
C LEU A 47 -2.77 5.52 5.82
N GLU A 48 -2.64 6.26 6.93
CA GLU A 48 -1.34 6.76 7.40
C GLU A 48 -0.46 5.60 7.83
N VAL A 49 -1.00 4.65 8.61
CA VAL A 49 -0.28 3.43 9.01
C VAL A 49 0.06 2.57 7.78
N PHE A 50 -0.85 2.50 6.82
CA PHE A 50 -0.64 1.75 5.58
C PHE A 50 0.45 2.35 4.67
N LEU A 51 0.55 3.68 4.59
CA LEU A 51 1.54 4.36 3.74
C LEU A 51 2.86 4.63 4.47
N ARG A 52 2.85 4.65 5.81
CA ARG A 52 4.06 4.71 6.64
C ARG A 52 4.95 3.52 6.31
N ASN A 53 6.23 3.81 6.21
CA ASN A 53 7.26 2.93 5.68
C ASN A 53 8.07 2.36 6.84
#